data_AF-A0A482CL91-F1
#
_entry.id   AF-A0A482CL91-F1
#
_cell.length_a   1.000
_cell.length_b   1.000
_cell.length_c   1.000
_cell.angle_alpha   90.00
_cell.angle_beta   90.00
_cell.angle_gamma   90.00
#
_symmetry.space_group_name_H-M   'P 1'
#
loop_
_entity.id
_entity.type
_entity.pdbx_description
1 polymer ?
#
loop_
_entity_poly.entity_id
_entity_poly.type
_entity_poly.pdbx_seq_one_letter_code
_entity_poly.pdbx_strand_id
1 'polypeptide(L)'
;MAHPAKIYDTCIGRTQCVRACPTDALETVPRNGCKANQIAPAPRTEDRVGCKRCESACPTDPSSARVYPGSETTRSMGSAYRSTRTGRSKLV
;
A
#
# COMPACT_ATOMS: atom_id res chain seq x y z
N MET A 1 14.80 -6.75 -7.35
CA MET A 1 14.24 -5.95 -6.24
C MET A 1 13.03 -5.23 -6.77
N ALA A 2 11.99 -5.02 -5.97
CA ALA A 2 10.81 -4.22 -6.36
C ALA A 2 10.79 -2.92 -5.53
N HIS A 3 9.71 -2.14 -5.60
CA HIS A 3 9.63 -0.82 -4.97
C HIS A 3 9.36 -0.92 -3.44
N PRO A 4 10.32 -0.65 -2.54
CA PRO A 4 10.10 -0.77 -1.09
C PRO A 4 9.16 0.32 -0.56
N ALA A 5 8.33 -0.05 0.41
CA ALA A 5 7.47 0.88 1.13
C ALA A 5 7.93 1.01 2.58
N LYS A 6 8.05 2.25 3.07
CA LYS A 6 8.33 2.56 4.47
C LYS A 6 7.08 3.13 5.12
N ILE A 7 6.70 2.53 6.26
CA ILE A 7 5.58 3.00 7.07
C ILE A 7 6.17 3.55 8.35
N TYR A 8 5.90 4.83 8.59
CA TYR A 8 6.47 5.58 9.71
C TYR A 8 5.55 5.49 10.93
N ASP A 9 6.09 5.81 12.10
CA ASP A 9 5.36 5.76 13.38
C ASP A 9 4.22 6.79 13.48
N THR A 10 4.13 7.73 12.53
CA THR A 10 2.97 8.61 12.34
C THR A 10 1.73 7.91 11.79
N CYS A 11 1.84 6.63 11.41
CA CYS A 11 0.71 5.82 10.95
C CYS A 11 -0.37 5.71 12.04
N ILE A 12 -1.57 6.23 11.75
CA ILE A 12 -2.71 6.17 12.69
C ILE A 12 -3.51 4.86 12.62
N GLY A 13 -3.08 3.90 11.79
CA GLY A 13 -3.74 2.60 11.63
C GLY A 13 -5.06 2.62 10.86
N ARG A 14 -5.38 3.73 10.19
CA ARG A 14 -6.49 3.77 9.21
C ARG A 14 -6.03 3.00 7.97
N THR A 15 -6.49 1.76 7.81
CA THR A 15 -6.14 0.78 6.74
C THR A 15 -6.62 1.17 5.34
N GLN A 16 -6.70 2.47 5.03
CA GLN A 16 -7.09 3.01 3.74
C GLN A 16 -6.04 2.70 2.66
N CYS A 17 -4.75 2.69 3.03
CA CYS A 17 -3.65 2.32 2.14
C CYS A 17 -3.73 0.86 1.67
N VAL A 18 -4.16 -0.07 2.53
CA VAL A 18 -4.42 -1.48 2.19
C VAL A 18 -5.51 -1.56 1.10
N ARG A 19 -6.64 -0.88 1.33
CA ARG A 19 -7.77 -0.84 0.38
C ARG A 19 -7.42 -0.17 -0.94
N ALA A 20 -6.51 0.80 -0.94
CA ALA A 20 -6.08 1.51 -2.13
C ALA A 20 -5.04 0.75 -2.97
N CYS A 21 -4.30 -0.20 -2.36
CA CYS A 21 -3.23 -0.93 -3.02
C CYS A 21 -3.79 -1.90 -4.08
N PRO A 22 -3.49 -1.72 -5.39
CA PRO A 22 -4.02 -2.56 -6.47
C PRO A 22 -3.64 -4.05 -6.35
N THR A 23 -2.47 -4.33 -5.77
CA THR A 23 -1.88 -5.66 -5.68
C THR A 23 -2.02 -6.31 -4.30
N ASP A 24 -2.73 -5.67 -3.36
CA ASP A 24 -2.89 -6.17 -1.98
C ASP A 24 -1.53 -6.43 -1.28
N ALA A 25 -0.49 -5.69 -1.66
CA ALA A 25 0.87 -5.88 -1.14
C ALA A 25 1.03 -5.39 0.33
N LEU A 26 0.02 -4.73 0.89
CA LEU A 26 0.00 -4.23 2.26
C LEU A 26 -1.01 -5.04 3.06
N GLU A 27 -0.64 -5.43 4.28
CA GLU A 27 -1.50 -6.23 5.17
C GLU A 27 -1.77 -5.46 6.47
N THR A 28 -2.92 -5.69 7.11
CA THR A 28 -3.21 -5.10 8.43
C THR A 28 -2.66 -6.00 9.52
N VAL A 29 -1.75 -5.48 10.34
CA VAL A 29 -1.12 -6.21 11.44
C VAL A 29 -1.35 -5.44 12.74
N PRO A 30 -1.73 -6.10 13.85
CA PRO A 30 -1.85 -5.43 15.15
C PRO A 30 -0.49 -4.90 15.61
N ARG A 31 -0.44 -3.64 16.03
CA ARG A 31 0.76 -3.01 16.62
C ARG A 31 0.34 -2.01 17.68
N ASN A 32 0.90 -2.18 18.86
CA ASN A 32 0.72 -1.25 19.96
C ASN A 32 1.51 0.04 19.67
N GLY A 33 0.92 1.22 19.90
CA GLY A 33 1.59 2.51 19.70
C GLY A 33 0.97 3.44 18.64
N CYS A 34 -0.14 3.06 18.03
CA CYS A 34 -0.94 3.93 17.16
C CYS A 34 -2.40 3.97 17.63
N LYS A 35 -3.15 5.02 17.29
CA LYS A 35 -4.53 5.24 17.78
C LYS A 35 -5.47 4.06 17.55
N ALA A 36 -5.27 3.30 16.48
CA ALA A 36 -6.09 2.14 16.12
C ALA A 36 -5.46 0.79 16.51
N ASN A 37 -4.32 0.77 17.22
CA ASN A 37 -3.58 -0.44 17.61
C ASN A 37 -3.28 -1.41 16.45
N GLN A 38 -3.17 -0.88 15.23
CA GLN A 38 -2.92 -1.63 14.00
C GLN A 38 -2.10 -0.80 13.03
N ILE A 39 -1.21 -1.43 12.29
CA ILE A 39 -0.44 -0.83 11.19
C ILE A 39 -0.66 -1.61 9.91
N ALA A 40 -0.25 -1.02 8.78
CA ALA A 40 -0.45 -1.60 7.47
C ALA A 40 0.87 -2.07 6.81
N PRO A 41 1.72 -2.88 7.45
CA PRO A 41 3.07 -3.18 6.99
C PRO A 41 3.07 -3.79 5.59
N ALA A 42 4.28 -3.81 5.06
CA ALA A 42 4.55 -3.98 3.66
C ALA A 42 5.31 -5.30 3.35
N PRO A 43 4.84 -6.49 3.82
CA PRO A 43 5.63 -7.72 3.78
C PRO A 43 5.93 -8.19 2.35
N ARG A 44 4.98 -8.04 1.42
CA ARG A 44 5.11 -8.48 0.02
C ARG A 44 5.67 -7.36 -0.84
N THR A 45 6.99 -7.18 -0.78
CA THR A 45 7.63 -6.09 -1.54
C THR A 45 7.75 -6.40 -3.03
N GLU A 46 7.90 -7.67 -3.42
CA GLU A 46 7.98 -8.09 -4.83
C GLU A 46 6.76 -7.73 -5.69
N ASP A 47 5.57 -7.70 -5.09
CA ASP A 47 4.31 -7.43 -5.80
C ASP A 47 3.96 -5.94 -5.84
N ARG A 48 4.88 -5.07 -5.38
CA ARG A 48 4.68 -3.63 -5.47
C ARG A 48 5.02 -3.09 -6.84
N VAL A 49 4.19 -2.16 -7.24
CA VAL A 49 4.15 -1.64 -8.61
C VAL A 49 4.45 -0.14 -8.68
N GLY A 50 4.86 0.44 -7.55
CA GLY A 50 5.23 1.86 -7.50
C GLY A 50 4.08 2.84 -7.74
N CYS A 51 2.82 2.39 -7.76
CA CYS A 51 1.66 3.24 -8.09
C CYS A 51 1.37 4.38 -7.11
N LYS A 52 2.02 4.40 -5.94
CA LYS A 52 1.89 5.45 -4.90
C LYS A 52 0.46 5.73 -4.40
N ARG A 53 -0.53 4.90 -4.75
CA ARG A 53 -1.93 5.06 -4.29
C ARG A 53 -2.08 4.99 -2.76
N CYS A 54 -1.17 4.30 -2.08
CA CYS A 54 -1.12 4.25 -0.63
C CYS A 54 -0.72 5.60 0.00
N GLU A 55 0.06 6.44 -0.69
CA GLU A 55 0.40 7.80 -0.25
C GLU A 55 -0.85 8.70 -0.32
N SER A 56 -1.59 8.67 -1.43
CA SER A 56 -2.80 9.50 -1.61
C SER A 56 -3.99 9.04 -0.76
N ALA A 57 -4.07 7.75 -0.44
CA ALA A 57 -5.15 7.21 0.39
C ALA A 57 -4.87 7.34 1.90
N CYS A 58 -3.69 7.80 2.31
CA CYS A 58 -3.44 8.04 3.71
C CYS A 58 -4.23 9.30 4.14
N PRO A 59 -5.11 9.21 5.15
CA PRO A 59 -5.86 10.37 5.65
C PRO A 59 -4.98 11.32 6.48
N THR A 60 -3.84 10.81 6.97
CA THR A 60 -2.75 11.61 7.54
C THR A 60 -1.80 11.97 6.41
N ASP A 61 -0.93 12.96 6.61
CA ASP A 61 0.09 13.38 5.65
C ASP A 61 0.74 12.18 4.90
N PRO A 62 0.96 12.28 3.57
CA PRO A 62 1.53 11.21 2.73
C PRO A 62 2.88 10.67 3.25
N SER A 63 3.52 11.36 4.20
CA SER A 63 4.69 10.86 4.94
C SER A 63 4.45 9.58 5.74
N SER A 64 3.22 9.19 6.08
CA SER A 64 3.01 8.00 6.93
C SER A 64 3.27 6.67 6.20
N ALA A 65 3.16 6.64 4.87
CA ALA A 65 3.42 5.46 4.05
C ALA A 65 4.06 5.89 2.72
N ARG A 66 5.39 5.89 2.63
CA ARG A 66 6.12 6.28 1.41
C ARG A 66 6.55 5.08 0.59
N VAL A 67 6.43 5.18 -0.73
CA VAL A 67 6.92 4.16 -1.66
C VAL A 67 8.12 4.71 -2.43
N TYR A 68 9.26 4.03 -2.29
CA TYR A 68 10.47 4.36 -3.02
C TYR A 68 10.55 3.50 -4.28
N PRO A 69 10.75 4.11 -5.46
CA PRO A 69 10.94 3.34 -6.68
C PRO A 69 12.29 2.60 -6.62
N GLY A 70 12.25 1.28 -6.51
CA GLY A 70 13.41 0.38 -6.69
C GLY A 70 13.58 -0.09 -8.13
N SER A 71 14.26 -1.23 -8.33
CA SER A 71 14.43 -1.82 -9.66
C SER A 71 13.10 -2.26 -10.27
N GLU A 72 12.96 -2.02 -11.57
CA GLU A 72 11.79 -2.43 -12.33
C GLU A 72 11.87 -3.93 -12.62
N THR A 73 10.76 -4.62 -12.40
CA THR A 73 10.59 -6.04 -12.70
C THR A 73 9.31 -6.20 -13.52
N THR A 74 9.18 -7.31 -14.24
CA THR A 74 7.95 -7.62 -15.01
C THR A 74 6.68 -7.54 -14.14
N ARG A 75 6.77 -7.87 -12.84
CA ARG A 75 5.66 -7.72 -11.90
C ARG A 75 5.38 -6.26 -11.52
N SER A 76 6.40 -5.45 -11.37
CA SER A 76 6.23 -4.05 -10.98
C SER A 76 5.71 -3.16 -12.11
N MET A 77 5.98 -3.52 -13.37
CA MET A 77 5.66 -2.71 -14.56
C MET A 77 4.19 -2.65 -15.01
N GLY A 78 3.20 -3.20 -14.29
CA GLY A 78 1.80 -2.95 -14.69
C GLY A 78 1.07 -4.08 -15.36
N SER A 79 1.79 -4.99 -16.01
CA SER A 79 1.27 -5.77 -17.13
C SER A 79 0.09 -6.66 -16.78
N ALA A 80 -0.03 -7.09 -15.52
CA ALA A 80 -1.06 -8.03 -15.07
C ALA A 80 -2.22 -7.40 -14.26
N TYR A 81 -2.05 -6.21 -13.67
CA TYR A 81 -2.98 -5.70 -12.64
C TYR A 81 -3.76 -4.43 -13.04
N ARG A 82 -3.50 -3.86 -14.23
CA ARG A 82 -4.11 -2.59 -14.69
C ARG A 82 -5.64 -2.67 -14.90
N SER A 83 -6.24 -3.86 -15.02
CA SER A 83 -7.65 -4.01 -15.45
C SER A 83 -8.67 -4.30 -14.33
N THR A 84 -8.29 -4.70 -13.12
CA THR A 84 -9.29 -5.30 -12.20
C THR A 84 -10.01 -4.34 -11.24
N ARG A 85 -9.67 -3.04 -11.22
CA ARG A 85 -10.27 -2.11 -10.24
C ARG A 85 -11.04 -0.91 -10.80
N THR A 86 -10.98 -0.66 -12.11
CA THR A 86 -11.90 0.30 -12.76
C THR A 86 -13.29 -0.31 -13.00
N GLY A 87 -13.44 -1.64 -12.85
CA GLY A 87 -14.72 -2.35 -12.97
C GLY A 87 -15.30 -2.88 -11.66
N ARG A 88 -14.62 -2.75 -10.50
CA ARG A 88 -15.17 -3.18 -9.21
C ARG A 88 -15.86 -2.01 -8.53
N SER A 89 -16.94 -1.56 -9.17
CA SER A 89 -18.03 -0.87 -8.50
C SER A 89 -18.42 -1.72 -7.29
N LYS A 90 -18.55 -1.09 -6.13
CA LYS A 90 -19.08 -1.73 -4.91
C LYS A 90 -20.48 -2.28 -5.21
N LEU A 91 -20.56 -3.56 -5.52
CA LEU A 91 -21.71 -4.39 -5.20
C LEU A 91 -21.20 -5.39 -4.17
N VAL A 92 -21.19 -5.00 -2.89
CA VAL A 92 -22.12 -5.45 -1.84
C VAL A 92 -21.98 -4.48 -0.67
#